data_AF-A0A7W1Z982-F1
#
_entry.id   AF-A0A7W1Z982-F1
#
_cell.length_a   1.000
_cell.length_b   1.000
_cell.length_c   1.000
_cell.angle_alpha   90.00
_cell.angle_beta   90.00
_cell.angle_gamma   90.00
#
_symmetry.space_group_name_H-M   'P 1'
#
loop_
_entity.id
_entity.type
_entity.pdbx_description
1 polymer ?
#
loop_
_entity_poly.entity_id
_entity_poly.type
_entity_poly.pdbx_seq_one_letter_code
_entity_poly.pdbx_strand_id
1 'polypeptide(L)' 'MLDDRKAAILSAVVREYITTAQPVGSTHIADAPGVGVSPATVRNELAVLEQEGFLAQPHTSAGRIPTDKGYRFFV' A
#
# COMPACT_ATOMS: atom_id res chain seq x y z
N MET A 1 -2.21 14.81 -4.97
CA MET A 1 -2.63 14.08 -6.18
C MET A 1 -1.79 12.82 -6.21
N LEU A 2 -2.40 11.64 -6.35
CA LEU A 2 -1.62 10.41 -6.46
C LEU A 2 -0.91 10.40 -7.81
N ASP A 3 0.41 10.21 -7.79
CA ASP A 3 1.16 9.86 -8.98
C ASP A 3 0.93 8.38 -9.35
N ASP A 4 1.30 8.01 -10.58
CA ASP A 4 1.06 6.67 -11.11
C ASP A 4 1.68 5.57 -10.25
N ARG A 5 2.80 5.86 -9.58
CA ARG A 5 3.50 4.91 -8.71
C ARG A 5 2.74 4.69 -7.41
N LYS A 6 2.32 5.75 -6.74
CA LYS A 6 1.49 5.66 -5.53
C LYS A 6 0.17 4.95 -5.83
N ALA A 7 -0.43 5.21 -6.99
CA ALA A 7 -1.63 4.51 -7.43
C ALA A 7 -1.38 3.01 -7.65
N ALA A 8 -0.26 2.64 -8.28
CA ALA A 8 0.14 1.24 -8.45
C ALA A 8 0.39 0.55 -7.10
N ILE A 9 1.11 1.20 -6.18
CA ILE A 9 1.40 0.68 -4.83
C ILE A 9 0.11 0.52 -4.03
N LEU A 10 -0.77 1.53 -4.01
CA LEU A 10 -2.05 1.45 -3.33
C LEU A 10 -2.91 0.30 -3.88
N SER A 11 -2.97 0.16 -5.22
CA SER A 11 -3.69 -0.92 -5.88
C SER A 11 -3.15 -2.30 -5.51
N ALA A 12 -1.83 -2.45 -5.46
CA ALA A 12 -1.18 -3.69 -5.05
C ALA A 12 -1.51 -4.04 -3.58
N VAL A 13 -1.46 -3.05 -2.67
CA VAL A 13 -1.83 -3.24 -1.25
C VAL A 13 -3.28 -3.66 -1.10
N VAL A 14 -4.21 -2.99 -1.79
CA VAL A 14 -5.64 -3.31 -1.72
C VAL A 14 -5.91 -4.74 -2.20
N ARG A 15 -5.35 -5.13 -3.36
CA ARG A 15 -5.52 -6.49 -3.91
C ARG A 15 -4.97 -7.56 -2.99
N GLU A 16 -3.78 -7.34 -2.45
CA GLU A 16 -3.14 -8.29 -1.54
C GLU A 16 -3.93 -8.43 -0.24
N TYR A 17 -4.39 -7.32 0.33
CA TYR A 17 -5.17 -7.33 1.56
C TYR A 17 -6.53 -8.01 1.38
N ILE A 18 -7.23 -7.80 0.25
CA ILE A 18 -8.49 -8.49 -0.05
C ILE A 18 -8.27 -10.01 -0.15
N THR A 19 -7.12 -10.44 -0.66
CA THR A 19 -6.79 -11.86 -0.88
C THR A 19 -6.39 -12.55 0.42
N THR A 20 -5.61 -11.89 1.27
CA THR A 20 -4.98 -12.50 2.45
C THR A 20 -5.62 -12.11 3.78
N ALA A 21 -6.34 -10.99 3.82
CA ALA A 21 -6.79 -10.31 5.04
C ALA A 21 -5.65 -10.00 6.03
N GLN A 22 -4.41 -9.90 5.56
CA GLN A 22 -3.23 -9.63 6.39
C GLN A 22 -2.59 -8.27 6.06
N PRO A 23 -2.05 -7.53 7.06
CA PRO A 23 -1.32 -6.29 6.82
C PRO A 23 -0.15 -6.50 5.84
N VAL A 24 -0.06 -5.64 4.82
CA VAL A 24 0.85 -5.86 3.70
C VAL A 24 2.15 -5.09 3.89
N GLY A 25 3.28 -5.80 3.77
CA GLY A 25 4.62 -5.25 3.94
C GLY A 25 5.24 -4.73 2.64
N SER A 26 6.22 -3.85 2.76
CA SER A 26 6.88 -3.23 1.60
C SER A 26 7.67 -4.20 0.72
N THR A 27 8.24 -5.27 1.30
CA THR A 27 8.95 -6.31 0.54
C THR A 27 8.00 -7.01 -0.43
N HIS A 28 6.83 -7.42 0.06
CA HIS A 28 5.82 -8.12 -0.75
C HIS A 28 5.31 -7.26 -1.91
N ILE A 29 5.09 -5.96 -1.65
CA ILE A 29 4.63 -5.01 -2.67
C ILE A 29 5.72 -4.67 -3.68
N ALA A 30 7.00 -4.68 -3.30
CA ALA A 30 8.09 -4.44 -4.23
C ALA A 30 8.15 -5.50 -5.35
N ASP A 31 7.75 -6.73 -5.04
CA ASP A 31 7.67 -7.85 -5.99
C ASP A 31 6.37 -7.85 -6.80
N ALA A 32 5.42 -6.94 -6.50
CA ALA A 32 4.15 -6.87 -7.20
C ALA A 32 4.30 -6.32 -8.64
N PRO A 33 3.56 -6.89 -9.61
CA PRO A 33 3.59 -6.40 -10.99
C PRO A 33 3.25 -4.91 -11.08
N GLY A 34 4.11 -4.13 -11.75
CA GLY A 34 3.90 -2.70 -11.99
C GLY A 34 4.45 -1.75 -10.92
N VAL A 35 4.99 -2.24 -9.80
CA VAL A 35 5.63 -1.39 -8.77
C VAL A 35 7.09 -1.08 -9.13
N GLY A 36 7.89 -2.10 -9.49
CA GLY A 36 9.21 -1.93 -10.11
C GLY A 36 10.24 -1.12 -9.32
N VAL A 37 10.07 -0.98 -8.01
CA VAL A 37 10.95 -0.18 -7.13
C VAL A 37 11.36 -0.96 -5.89
N SER A 38 12.44 -0.51 -5.24
CA SER A 38 12.98 -1.20 -4.07
C SER A 38 12.00 -1.23 -2.87
N PRO A 39 12.10 -2.23 -1.96
CA PRO A 39 11.32 -2.27 -0.74
C PRO A 39 11.46 -1.01 0.14
N ALA A 40 12.62 -0.34 0.11
CA ALA A 40 12.84 0.92 0.83
C ALA A 40 12.01 2.06 0.22
N THR A 41 11.96 2.15 -1.12
CA THR A 41 11.11 3.10 -1.83
C THR A 41 9.64 2.84 -1.55
N VAL A 42 9.21 1.57 -1.64
CA VAL A 42 7.82 1.20 -1.30
C VAL A 42 7.48 1.58 0.13
N ARG A 43 8.36 1.33 1.10
CA ARG A 43 8.13 1.70 2.50
C ARG A 43 7.88 3.21 2.66
N ASN A 44 8.62 4.05 1.94
CA ASN A 44 8.41 5.50 1.96
C ASN A 44 7.04 5.87 1.35
N GLU A 45 6.68 5.27 0.22
CA GLU A 45 5.38 5.52 -0.41
C GLU A 45 4.21 5.05 0.45
N LEU A 46 4.35 3.90 1.12
CA LEU A 46 3.37 3.41 2.08
C LEU A 46 3.16 4.38 3.26
N ALA A 47 4.24 5.02 3.75
CA ALA A 47 4.15 6.04 4.79
C ALA A 47 3.45 7.31 4.29
N VAL A 48 3.71 7.73 3.05
CA VAL A 48 3.01 8.87 2.43
C VAL A 48 1.53 8.57 2.24
N LEU A 49 1.18 7.39 1.72
CA LEU A 49 -0.21 6.96 1.54
C LEU A 49 -0.97 6.85 2.88
N GLU A 50 -0.27 6.49 3.95
CA GLU A 50 -0.81 6.50 5.31
C GLU A 50 -1.07 7.93 5.81
N GLN A 51 -0.11 8.85 5.64
CA GLN A 51 -0.28 10.27 5.99
C GLN A 51 -1.43 10.92 5.20
N GLU A 52 -1.61 10.50 3.95
CA GLU A 52 -2.72 10.94 3.09
C GLU A 52 -4.05 10.22 3.43
N GLY A 53 -4.05 9.24 4.35
CA GLY A 53 -5.23 8.56 4.87
C GLY A 53 -5.79 7.45 3.97
N PHE A 54 -5.05 7.01 2.94
CA PHE A 54 -5.44 5.86 2.09
C PHE A 54 -5.12 4.52 2.74
N LEU A 55 -4.07 4.50 3.58
CA LEU A 55 -3.62 3.33 4.31
C LEU A 55 -3.58 3.62 5.81
N ALA A 56 -3.53 2.57 6.62
CA ALA A 56 -3.31 2.67 8.05
C ALA A 56 -2.33 1.59 8.53
N GLN A 57 -1.58 1.89 9.58
CA GLN A 57 -0.77 0.92 10.31
C GLN A 57 -1.50 0.46 11.58
N PRO A 58 -1.96 -0.80 11.68
CA PRO A 58 -2.67 -1.26 12.88
C PRO A 58 -1.77 -1.32 14.12
N HIS A 59 -0.49 -1.66 13.95
CA HIS A 59 0.52 -1.73 15.01
C HIS A 59 1.88 -1.28 14.49
N THR A 60 2.74 -0.74 15.35
CA THR A 60 4.06 -0.17 14.99
C THR A 60 4.96 -1.12 14.16
N SER A 61 4.83 -2.44 14.34
CA SER A 61 5.58 -3.47 13.59
C SER A 61 4.83 -4.07 12.39
N ALA A 62 3.53 -3.81 12.27
CA ALA A 62 2.70 -4.38 11.21
C ALA A 62 2.88 -3.65 9.87
N GLY A 63 2.50 -4.32 8.78
CA GLY A 63 2.38 -3.72 7.46
C GLY A 63 1.29 -2.63 7.38
N ARG A 64 0.79 -2.37 6.18
CA ARG A 64 -0.32 -1.43 5.96
C ARG A 64 -1.60 -2.15 5.58
N ILE A 65 -2.72 -1.61 6.01
CA ILE A 65 -4.07 -2.04 5.62
C ILE A 65 -4.78 -0.91 4.89
N PRO A 66 -5.64 -1.20 3.89
CA PRO A 66 -6.44 -0.17 3.24
C PRO A 66 -7.48 0.43 4.19
N THR A 67 -7.67 1.74 4.10
CA THR A 67 -8.81 2.43 4.72
C THR A 67 -10.00 2.46 3.76
N ASP A 68 -11.17 2.91 4.24
CA ASP A 68 -12.32 3.19 3.38
C ASP A 68 -11.96 4.12 2.20
N LYS A 69 -11.10 5.11 2.45
CA LYS A 69 -10.60 6.02 1.41
C LYS A 69 -9.72 5.27 0.39
N GLY A 70 -8.86 4.37 0.86
CA GLY A 70 -8.05 3.47 0.02
C GLY A 70 -8.92 2.61 -0.89
N TYR A 71 -9.96 1.98 -0.34
CA TYR A 71 -10.89 1.16 -1.13
C TYR A 71 -11.67 1.98 -2.16
N ARG A 72 -12.15 3.17 -1.79
CA ARG A 72 -12.90 4.04 -2.72
C ARG A 72 -12.05 4.54 -3.89
N PHE A 73 -10.74 4.69 -3.70
CA PHE A 73 -9.84 5.07 -4.79
C PHE A 73 -9.54 3.91 -5.74
N PHE A 74 -9.69 2.66 -5.27
CA PHE A 74 -9.41 1.46 -6.05
C PHE A 74 -10.56 1.05 -6.99
N VAL A 75 -11.80 1.47 -6.71
CA VAL A 75 -13.02 1.18 -7.48
C VAL A 75 -13.22 2.15 -8.65
#